data_AF-A0A402DKR5-F1
#
_entry.id   AF-A0A402DKR5-F1
#
_cell.length_a   1.000
_cell.length_b   1.000
_cell.length_c   1.000
_cell.angle_alpha   90.00
_cell.angle_beta   90.00
_cell.angle_gamma   90.00
#
_symmetry.space_group_name_H-M   'P 1'
#
loop_
_entity.id
_entity.type
_entity.pdbx_description
1 polymer ?
#
loop_
_entity_poly.entity_id
_entity_poly.type
_entity_poly.pdbx_seq_one_letter_code
_entity_poly.pdbx_strand_id
1 'polypeptide(L)'
;MAEAASVGLPVYISTGVDIYSFFKNERERLIFDISTEQDIEKALSTLDKISDDDLQYLGSFCREVALKKFSFDQFSGNVKNILFDI
;
A
#
# COMPACT_ATOMS: atom_id res chain seq x y z
N MET A 1 7.47 -1.08 3.11
CA MET A 1 6.12 -0.62 2.67
C MET A 1 5.08 -0.80 3.75
N ALA A 2 4.83 -2.02 4.26
CA ALA A 2 3.84 -2.23 5.32
C ALA A 2 4.11 -1.41 6.59
N GLU A 3 5.37 -1.23 6.98
CA GLU A 3 5.78 -0.39 8.11
C GLU A 3 5.47 1.10 7.89
N ALA A 4 5.81 1.65 6.72
CA ALA A 4 5.50 3.04 6.39
C ALA A 4 3.97 3.26 6.32
N ALA A 5 3.25 2.32 5.70
CA ALA A 5 1.81 2.34 5.63
C ALA A 5 1.16 2.27 7.03
N SER A 6 1.67 1.44 7.95
CA SER A 6 1.07 1.26 9.28
C SER A 6 1.16 2.51 10.16
N VAL A 7 2.12 3.39 9.91
CA VAL A 7 2.24 4.70 10.57
C VAL A 7 1.46 5.82 9.85
N GLY A 8 0.72 5.49 8.79
CA GLY A 8 -0.11 6.44 8.07
C GLY A 8 0.62 7.23 6.98
N LEU A 9 1.78 6.76 6.52
CA LEU A 9 2.42 7.36 5.35
C LEU A 9 1.79 6.78 4.07
N PRO A 10 1.37 7.64 3.12
CA PRO A 10 1.03 7.20 1.77
C PRO A 10 2.20 6.43 1.17
N VAL A 11 1.94 5.22 0.66
CA VAL A 11 2.95 4.40 -0.01
C VAL A 11 2.56 4.18 -1.45
N TYR A 12 3.49 4.47 -2.35
CA TYR A 12 3.33 4.22 -3.78
C TYR A 12 3.97 2.90 -4.14
N ILE A 13 3.22 2.07 -4.85
CA ILE A 13 3.57 0.67 -5.07
C ILE A 13 3.58 0.38 -6.57
N SER A 14 4.67 -0.22 -7.03
CA SER A 14 4.76 -0.73 -8.40
C SER A 14 3.89 -1.97 -8.58
N THR A 15 3.27 -2.10 -9.76
CA THR A 15 2.43 -3.26 -10.15
C THR A 15 3.20 -4.59 -10.07
N GLY A 16 4.53 -4.54 -10.17
CA GLY A 16 5.40 -5.72 -10.02
C GLY A 16 5.68 -6.16 -8.57
N VAL A 17 5.16 -5.46 -7.56
CA VAL A 17 5.39 -5.80 -6.14
C VAL A 17 4.27 -6.70 -5.62
N ASP A 18 4.61 -7.80 -4.94
CA ASP A 18 3.66 -8.83 -4.48
C ASP A 18 2.48 -8.28 -3.66
N ILE A 19 2.71 -7.19 -2.92
CA ILE A 19 1.70 -6.60 -2.05
C ILE A 19 0.79 -5.58 -2.76
N TYR A 20 1.04 -5.25 -4.05
CA TYR A 20 0.29 -4.19 -4.75
C TYR A 20 -1.22 -4.42 -4.71
N SER A 21 -1.66 -5.69 -4.85
CA SER A 21 -3.06 -6.06 -4.96
C SER A 21 -3.87 -5.66 -3.72
N PHE A 22 -3.22 -5.56 -2.55
CA PHE A 22 -3.86 -5.14 -1.31
C PHE A 22 -4.09 -3.63 -1.22
N PHE A 23 -3.33 -2.84 -1.98
CA PHE A 23 -3.39 -1.37 -1.98
C PHE A 23 -4.07 -0.80 -3.23
N LYS A 24 -4.75 -1.66 -4.02
CA LYS A 24 -5.48 -1.24 -5.21
C LYS A 24 -6.73 -0.44 -4.84
N ASN A 25 -6.62 0.89 -4.89
CA ASN A 25 -7.73 1.83 -4.81
C ASN A 25 -7.94 2.52 -6.17
N GLU A 26 -9.08 2.27 -6.81
CA GLU A 26 -9.38 2.82 -8.14
C GLU A 26 -9.53 4.35 -8.16
N ARG A 27 -9.76 4.99 -7.01
CA ARG A 27 -9.95 6.44 -6.95
C ARG A 27 -8.64 7.24 -6.93
N GLU A 28 -7.52 6.67 -6.51
CA GLU A 28 -6.48 7.49 -5.86
C GLU A 28 -5.05 7.34 -6.34
N ARG A 29 -4.80 6.53 -7.37
CA ARG A 29 -3.48 6.45 -8.02
C ARG A 29 -2.31 6.18 -7.06
N LEU A 30 -2.55 5.45 -5.96
CA LEU A 30 -1.49 4.92 -5.09
C LEU A 30 -0.60 3.87 -5.79
N ILE A 31 -1.05 3.38 -6.94
CA ILE A 31 -0.32 2.43 -7.75
C ILE A 31 0.25 3.18 -8.94
N PHE A 32 1.57 3.11 -9.08
CA PHE A 32 2.28 3.58 -10.26
C PHE A 32 2.93 2.38 -10.91
N ASP A 33 2.67 2.14 -12.18
CA ASP A 33 3.49 1.20 -12.93
C ASP A 33 4.84 1.88 -13.17
N ILE A 34 5.87 1.46 -12.44
CA ILE A 34 7.24 1.95 -12.62
C ILE A 34 8.00 0.86 -13.34
N SER A 35 8.16 1.06 -14.65
CA SER A 35 8.92 0.17 -15.52
C SER A 35 10.10 0.90 -16.17
N THR A 36 10.13 2.23 -16.11
CA THR A 36 11.16 3.10 -16.69
C THR A 36 11.49 4.30 -15.78
N GLU A 37 12.60 5.00 -16.04
CA GLU A 37 12.95 6.23 -15.31
C GLU A 37 11.92 7.36 -15.49
N GLN A 38 11.27 7.43 -16.66
CA GLN A 38 10.24 8.43 -16.95
C GLN A 38 8.98 8.22 -16.08
N ASP A 39 8.71 6.97 -15.68
CA ASP A 39 7.60 6.66 -14.77
C ASP A 39 7.88 7.18 -13.36
N ILE A 40 9.14 7.23 -12.95
CA ILE A 40 9.57 7.81 -11.67
C ILE A 40 9.31 9.32 -11.68
N GLU A 41 9.72 10.03 -12.73
CA GLU A 41 9.46 11.47 -12.87
C GLU A 41 7.96 11.78 -12.85
N LYS A 42 7.16 10.96 -13.54
CA LYS A 42 5.70 11.09 -13.54
C LYS A 42 5.11 10.84 -12.16
N ALA A 43 5.60 9.84 -11.42
CA ALA A 43 5.18 9.57 -10.05
C ALA A 43 5.48 10.77 -9.14
N LEU A 44 6.71 11.30 -9.18
CA LEU A 44 7.13 12.48 -8.42
C LEU A 44 6.29 13.71 -8.77
N SER A 45 6.01 13.94 -10.06
CA SER A 45 5.16 15.07 -10.49
C SER A 45 3.71 14.96 -10.01
N THR A 46 3.25 13.75 -9.71
CA THR A 46 1.90 13.49 -9.18
C THR A 46 1.86 13.72 -7.68
N LEU A 47 2.95 13.39 -6.96
CA LEU A 47 3.13 13.72 -5.54
C LEU A 47 3.05 15.22 -5.29
N ASP A 48 3.72 16.01 -6.12
CA ASP A 48 3.75 17.48 -6.00
C ASP A 48 2.38 18.15 -6.18
N LYS A 49 1.40 17.44 -6.76
CA LYS A 49 0.07 17.97 -7.08
C LYS A 49 -1.04 17.46 -6.17
N ILE A 50 -0.70 16.59 -5.23
CA ILE A 50 -1.65 16.01 -4.29
C ILE A 50 -1.95 17.03 -3.19
N SER A 51 -3.22 17.17 -2.83
CA SER A 51 -3.63 18.08 -1.75
C SER A 51 -3.34 17.49 -0.37
N ASP A 52 -3.27 18.33 0.66
CA ASP A 52 -3.09 17.86 2.04
C ASP A 52 -4.23 16.94 2.49
N ASP A 53 -5.47 17.23 2.07
CA ASP A 53 -6.65 16.41 2.35
C ASP A 53 -6.51 15.01 1.71
N ASP A 54 -6.05 14.97 0.45
CA ASP A 54 -5.78 13.72 -0.25
C ASP A 54 -4.63 12.96 0.44
N LEU A 55 -3.53 13.62 0.84
CA LEU A 55 -2.44 12.97 1.59
C LEU A 55 -2.94 12.31 2.88
N GLN A 56 -3.78 13.02 3.63
CA GLN A 56 -4.32 12.53 4.88
C GLN A 56 -5.25 11.33 4.66
N TYR A 57 -6.08 11.38 3.61
CA TYR A 57 -6.91 10.25 3.22
C TYR A 57 -6.04 9.05 2.82
N LEU A 58 -5.08 9.25 1.92
CA LEU A 58 -4.18 8.21 1.40
C LEU A 58 -3.42 7.51 2.53
N GLY A 59 -2.89 8.29 3.46
CA GLY A 59 -2.21 7.78 4.64
C GLY A 59 -3.13 6.94 5.52
N SER A 60 -4.36 7.39 5.73
CA SER A 60 -5.38 6.66 6.48
C SER A 60 -5.76 5.34 5.80
N PHE A 61 -5.95 5.36 4.48
CA PHE A 61 -6.22 4.16 3.67
C PHE A 61 -5.06 3.15 3.76
N CYS A 62 -3.83 3.60 3.52
CA CYS A 62 -2.64 2.76 3.61
C CYS A 62 -2.50 2.12 5.00
N ARG A 63 -2.75 2.89 6.06
CA ARG A 63 -2.74 2.38 7.44
C ARG A 63 -3.79 1.34 7.69
N GLU A 64 -5.01 1.55 7.22
CA GLU A 64 -6.11 0.61 7.39
C GLU A 64 -5.78 -0.73 6.70
N VAL A 65 -5.31 -0.69 5.45
CA VAL A 65 -4.87 -1.88 4.72
C VAL A 65 -3.75 -2.58 5.49
N ALA A 66 -2.75 -1.83 5.96
CA ALA A 66 -1.60 -2.40 6.64
C ALA A 66 -1.97 -3.14 7.93
N LEU A 67 -2.79 -2.52 8.77
CA LEU A 67 -3.26 -3.12 10.02
C LEU A 67 -4.18 -4.33 9.78
N LYS A 68 -5.01 -4.29 8.73
CA LYS A 68 -5.93 -5.39 8.40
C LYS A 68 -5.27 -6.57 7.70
N LYS A 69 -4.15 -6.38 7.00
CA LYS A 69 -3.54 -7.43 6.16
C LYS A 69 -2.20 -7.93 6.68
N PHE A 70 -1.44 -7.08 7.37
CA PHE A 70 -0.07 -7.39 7.80
C PHE A 70 0.10 -7.33 9.33
N SER A 71 -0.99 -7.36 10.10
CA SER A 71 -0.91 -7.50 11.55
C SER A 71 -0.46 -8.89 11.97
N PHE A 72 0.17 -8.96 13.14
CA PHE A 72 0.58 -10.23 13.74
C PHE A 72 -0.63 -11.17 13.98
N ASP A 73 -1.78 -10.62 14.34
CA ASP A 73 -3.00 -11.41 14.55
C ASP A 73 -3.45 -12.11 13.25
N GLN A 74 -3.42 -11.40 12.12
CA GLN A 74 -3.74 -11.99 10.81
C GLN A 74 -2.71 -13.04 10.40
N PHE A 75 -1.42 -12.74 10.58
CA PHE A 75 -0.34 -13.70 10.31
C PHE A 75 -0.50 -14.98 11.14
N SER A 76 -0.64 -14.83 12.46
CA SER A 76 -0.75 -15.96 13.37
C SER A 76 -2.03 -16.77 13.15
N GLY A 77 -3.14 -16.14 12.78
CA GLY A 77 -4.37 -16.82 12.37
C GLY A 77 -4.17 -17.66 11.11
N ASN A 78 -3.57 -17.09 10.06
CA ASN A 78 -3.31 -17.81 8.81
C ASN A 78 -2.35 -19.00 9.01
N VAL A 79 -1.30 -18.82 9.81
CA VAL A 79 -0.35 -19.90 10.14
C VAL A 79 -1.02 -21.03 10.92
N LYS A 80 -1.89 -20.71 11.88
CA LYS A 80 -2.66 -21.73 12.62
C LYS A 80 -3.54 -22.55 11.68
N ASN A 81 -4.26 -21.91 10.76
CA ASN A 81 -5.10 -22.62 9.80
C ASN A 81 -4.26 -23.59 8.95
N ILE A 82 -3.09 -23.17 8.47
CA ILE A 82 -2.21 -24.04 7.68
C ILE A 82 -1.67 -25.22 8.50
N LEU A 83 -1.30 -25.00 9.77
CA LEU A 83 -0.66 -26.02 10.60
C LEU A 83 -1.65 -27.00 11.25
N PHE A 84 -2.92 -26.61 11.41
CA PHE A 84 -3.95 -27.41 12.10
C PHE A 84 -5.10 -27.89 11.18
N ASP A 85 -5.18 -27.43 9.92
CA ASP A 85 -6.03 -28.03 8.87
C ASP A 85 -5.31 -29.15 8.08
N ILE A 86 -4.19 -29.67 8.58
CA ILE A 86 -3.47 -30.88 8.11
C ILE A 86 -3.61 -31.97 9.18
#